data_AF-A0A6V7LMI9-F1
#
_entry.id   AF-A0A6V7LMI9-F1
#
_cell.length_a   1.000
_cell.length_b   1.000
_cell.length_c   1.000
_cell.angle_alpha   90.00
_cell.angle_beta   90.00
_cell.angle_gamma   90.00
#
_symmetry.space_group_name_H-M   'P 1'
#
loop_
_entity.id
_entity.type
_entity.pdbx_description
1 polymer ?
#
loop_
_entity_poly.entity_id
_entity_poly.type
_entity_poly.pdbx_seq_one_letter_code
_entity_poly.pdbx_strand_id
1 'polypeptide(L)'
;ILCGCGGLDGTEISECVSLVINLSLNNFQPKFFAPDVEICGVVDHLTKEPDPCGTPRNALVEAARLARSSIKSICDCKATCAEALIIPGGFGAARTL
;
A
#
# COMPACT_ATOMS: atom_id res chain seq x y z
N ILE A 1 -5.31 4.62 -0.87
CA ILE A 1 -5.08 3.33 -1.57
C ILE A 1 -3.62 2.97 -1.38
N LEU A 2 -3.34 1.74 -0.95
CA LEU A 2 -2.00 1.21 -0.76
C LEU A 2 -1.70 0.17 -1.85
N CYS A 3 -0.42 -0.09 -2.12
CA CYS A 3 0.03 -0.93 -3.24
C CYS A 3 1.05 -2.00 -2.82
N GLY A 4 1.14 -2.34 -1.54
CA GLY A 4 2.16 -3.20 -0.95
C GLY A 4 2.82 -2.53 0.26
N CYS A 5 4.01 -2.96 0.64
CA CYS A 5 4.75 -2.43 1.80
C CYS A 5 6.26 -2.34 1.53
N GLY A 6 6.68 -1.29 0.83
CA GLY A 6 8.06 -1.11 0.38
C GLY A 6 8.12 -0.05 -0.73
N GLY A 7 9.08 0.87 -0.68
CA GLY A 7 9.14 1.97 -1.65
C GLY A 7 9.41 1.53 -3.10
N LEU A 8 10.05 0.38 -3.33
CA LEU A 8 10.46 -0.09 -4.67
C LEU A 8 9.48 -1.09 -5.29
N ASP A 9 8.66 -1.75 -4.49
CA ASP A 9 7.71 -2.78 -4.95
C ASP A 9 6.30 -2.63 -4.35
N GLY A 10 6.04 -1.56 -3.61
CA GLY A 10 4.78 -1.31 -2.94
C GLY A 10 4.54 0.17 -2.64
N THR A 11 3.87 0.44 -1.52
CA THR A 11 3.70 1.78 -0.98
C THR A 11 4.94 2.22 -0.21
N GLU A 12 5.38 3.47 -0.44
CA GLU A 12 6.43 4.09 0.35
C GLU A 12 5.97 4.23 1.82
N ILE A 13 6.77 3.63 2.71
CA ILE A 13 6.37 3.40 4.10
C ILE A 13 6.34 4.73 4.86
N SER A 14 7.34 5.58 4.67
CA SER A 14 7.44 6.86 5.38
C SER A 14 6.32 7.82 4.98
N GLU A 15 6.02 7.96 3.69
CA GLU A 15 4.90 8.76 3.18
C GLU A 15 3.57 8.27 3.75
N CYS A 16 3.32 6.96 3.73
CA CYS A 16 2.09 6.40 4.28
C CYS A 16 1.97 6.64 5.79
N VAL A 17 3.03 6.41 6.56
CA VAL A 17 3.01 6.60 8.02
C VAL A 17 2.83 8.08 8.37
N SER A 18 3.57 8.99 7.73
CA SER A 18 3.45 10.43 7.93
C SER A 18 2.04 10.93 7.58
N LEU A 19 1.46 10.44 6.48
CA LEU A 19 0.09 10.74 6.10
C LEU A 19 -0.90 10.31 7.19
N VAL A 20 -0.84 9.06 7.65
CA VAL A 20 -1.78 8.52 8.65
C VAL A 20 -1.66 9.25 9.98
N ILE A 21 -0.44 9.61 10.41
CA ILE A 21 -0.22 10.44 11.60
C ILE A 21 -0.88 11.80 11.43
N ASN A 22 -0.65 12.49 10.31
CA ASN A 22 -1.22 13.81 10.07
C ASN A 22 -2.76 13.79 9.99
N LEU A 23 -3.35 12.78 9.34
CA LEU A 23 -4.80 12.58 9.33
C LEU A 23 -5.34 12.38 10.75
N SER A 24 -4.67 11.54 11.55
CA SER A 24 -5.06 11.26 12.93
C SER A 24 -5.00 12.50 13.81
N LEU A 25 -3.97 13.34 13.67
CA LEU A 25 -3.85 14.63 14.38
C LEU A 25 -4.97 15.62 14.02
N ASN A 26 -5.58 15.48 12.85
CA ASN A 26 -6.71 16.26 12.38
C ASN A 26 -8.06 15.54 12.55
N ASN A 27 -8.12 14.51 13.39
CA ASN A 27 -9.32 13.72 13.70
C ASN A 27 -9.95 12.98 12.50
N PHE A 28 -9.19 12.74 11.44
CA PHE A 28 -9.62 11.89 10.34
C PHE A 28 -9.25 10.42 10.60
N GLN A 29 -10.17 9.51 10.29
CA GLN A 29 -9.92 8.07 10.32
C GLN A 29 -9.85 7.51 8.89
N PRO A 30 -8.66 7.21 8.37
CA PRO A 30 -8.53 6.65 7.03
C PRO A 30 -9.07 5.22 6.98
N LYS A 31 -9.76 4.89 5.87
CA LYS A 31 -10.06 3.52 5.47
C LYS A 31 -9.03 3.08 4.45
N PHE A 32 -8.41 1.93 4.68
CA PHE A 32 -7.38 1.42 3.79
C PHE A 32 -7.96 0.44 2.77
N PHE A 33 -7.46 0.55 1.55
CA PHE A 33 -7.76 -0.36 0.46
C PHE A 33 -6.51 -0.64 -0.34
N ALA A 34 -6.38 -1.84 -0.89
CA ALA A 34 -5.31 -2.23 -1.81
C ALA A 34 -5.85 -3.25 -2.83
N PRO A 35 -5.23 -3.34 -4.03
CA PRO A 35 -5.57 -4.38 -5.00
C PRO A 35 -5.17 -5.76 -4.48
N ASP A 36 -6.06 -6.75 -4.61
CA ASP A 36 -5.80 -8.15 -4.26
C ASP A 36 -5.14 -8.87 -5.44
N VAL A 37 -3.87 -8.56 -5.68
CA VAL A 37 -3.08 -9.07 -6.82
C VAL A 37 -1.65 -9.38 -6.39
N GLU A 38 -0.98 -10.22 -7.15
CA GLU A 38 0.46 -10.47 -6.99
C GLU A 38 1.28 -9.22 -7.38
N ILE A 39 2.33 -8.93 -6.60
CA ILE A 39 3.27 -7.85 -6.88
C ILE A 39 4.19 -8.31 -8.02
N CYS A 40 4.09 -7.67 -9.17
CA CYS A 40 5.04 -7.90 -10.26
C CYS A 40 6.43 -7.39 -9.83
N GLY A 41 7.44 -8.26 -9.86
CA GLY A 41 8.85 -7.96 -9.56
C GLY A 41 9.09 -7.42 -8.15
N VAL A 42 8.97 -8.31 -7.17
CA VAL A 42 9.42 -8.10 -5.78
C VAL A 42 10.89 -7.68 -5.74
N VAL A 43 11.22 -6.77 -4.84
CA VAL A 43 12.57 -6.19 -4.73
C VAL A 43 13.14 -6.43 -3.35
N ASP A 44 14.38 -6.92 -3.29
CA ASP A 44 15.14 -6.86 -2.06
C ASP A 44 15.56 -5.40 -1.82
N HIS A 45 14.98 -4.77 -0.80
CA HIS A 45 15.23 -3.37 -0.50
C HIS A 45 16.63 -3.10 0.09
N LEU A 46 17.35 -4.13 0.56
CA LEU A 46 18.73 -4.00 1.01
C LEU A 46 19.68 -3.87 -0.18
N THR A 47 19.55 -4.76 -1.16
CA THR A 47 20.41 -4.78 -2.35
C THR A 47 19.90 -3.86 -3.46
N LYS A 48 18.62 -3.51 -3.44
CA LYS A 48 17.86 -2.77 -4.47
C LYS A 48 17.73 -3.52 -5.79
N GLU A 49 17.92 -4.83 -5.77
CA GLU A 49 17.81 -5.70 -6.94
C GLU A 49 16.48 -6.48 -6.91
N PRO A 50 15.96 -6.89 -8.09
CA PRO A 50 14.85 -7.83 -8.15
C PRO A 50 15.17 -9.10 -7.37
N ASP A 51 14.17 -9.66 -6.68
CA ASP A 51 14.26 -10.96 -5.99
C ASP A 51 13.51 -12.05 -6.80
N PRO A 52 14.08 -12.56 -7.91
CA PRO A 52 13.39 -13.51 -8.78
C PRO A 52 13.27 -14.91 -8.15
N CYS A 53 14.05 -15.20 -7.11
CA CYS A 53 14.02 -16.47 -6.39
C CYS A 53 13.12 -16.40 -5.13
N GLY A 54 12.65 -15.21 -4.78
CA GLY A 54 11.76 -14.97 -3.65
C GLY A 54 10.38 -15.58 -3.86
N THR A 55 9.68 -15.84 -2.76
CA THR A 55 8.28 -16.25 -2.81
C THR A 55 7.41 -15.10 -3.34
N PRO A 56 6.46 -15.37 -4.25
CA PRO A 56 5.47 -14.39 -4.67
C PRO A 56 4.81 -13.69 -3.49
N ARG A 57 4.57 -12.38 -3.62
CA ARG A 57 3.91 -11.56 -2.61
C ARG A 57 2.65 -10.94 -3.17
N ASN A 58 1.63 -10.78 -2.34
CA ASN A 58 0.37 -10.16 -2.71
C ASN A 58 0.30 -8.73 -2.15
N ALA A 59 -0.15 -7.78 -2.97
CA ALA A 59 -0.18 -6.36 -2.65
C ALA A 59 -1.12 -6.04 -1.48
N LEU A 60 -2.31 -6.66 -1.42
CA LEU A 60 -3.25 -6.50 -0.31
C LEU A 60 -2.67 -7.08 0.99
N VAL A 61 -2.09 -8.28 0.94
CA VAL A 61 -1.49 -8.95 2.10
C VAL A 61 -0.32 -8.13 2.65
N GLU A 62 0.58 -7.65 1.81
CA GLU A 62 1.72 -6.84 2.26
C GLU A 62 1.27 -5.46 2.76
N ALA A 63 0.31 -4.81 2.09
CA ALA A 63 -0.26 -3.54 2.55
C ALA A 63 -0.98 -3.65 3.91
N ALA A 64 -1.46 -4.83 4.29
CA ALA A 64 -2.05 -5.07 5.61
C ALA A 64 -1.06 -4.80 6.75
N ARG A 65 0.26 -4.88 6.50
CA ARG A 65 1.31 -4.49 7.46
C ARG A 65 1.23 -3.01 7.83
N LEU A 66 1.04 -2.14 6.84
CA LEU A 66 0.88 -0.69 7.04
C LEU A 66 -0.46 -0.36 7.71
N ALA A 67 -1.53 -1.03 7.28
CA ALA A 67 -2.88 -0.79 7.78
C ALA A 67 -3.22 -1.53 9.10
N ARG A 68 -2.25 -2.24 9.70
CA ARG A 68 -2.44 -3.05 10.91
C ARG A 68 -3.65 -4.01 10.81
N SER A 69 -3.74 -4.72 9.69
CA SER A 69 -4.85 -5.62 9.33
C SER A 69 -6.19 -4.94 9.02
N SER A 70 -6.32 -3.62 9.18
CA SER A 70 -7.55 -2.87 8.88
C SER A 70 -7.59 -2.40 7.43
N ILE A 71 -7.61 -3.34 6.48
CA ILE A 71 -7.59 -3.08 5.04
C ILE A 71 -8.60 -3.97 4.31
N LYS A 72 -9.12 -3.51 3.17
CA LYS A 72 -10.01 -4.28 2.29
C LYS A 72 -9.49 -4.30 0.86
N SER A 73 -10.03 -5.20 0.03
CA SER A 73 -9.77 -5.16 -1.41
C SER A 73 -10.29 -3.85 -2.01
N ILE A 74 -9.56 -3.28 -2.97
CA ILE A 74 -9.99 -2.09 -3.69
C ILE A 74 -11.31 -2.29 -4.45
N CYS A 75 -11.64 -3.53 -4.82
CA CYS A 75 -12.93 -3.86 -5.43
C CYS A 75 -14.12 -3.60 -4.48
N ASP A 76 -13.89 -3.58 -3.16
CA ASP A 76 -14.91 -3.24 -2.15
C ASP A 76 -15.00 -1.73 -1.91
N CYS A 77 -14.11 -0.92 -2.51
CA CYS A 77 -14.11 0.53 -2.37
C CYS A 77 -15.23 1.14 -3.21
N LYS A 78 -16.17 1.82 -2.54
CA LYS A 78 -17.20 2.61 -3.21
C LYS A 78 -16.85 4.09 -3.11
N ALA A 79 -17.05 4.83 -4.21
CA ALA A 79 -16.76 6.27 -4.25
C ALA A 79 -17.48 7.08 -3.17
N THR A 80 -18.62 6.59 -2.68
CA THR A 80 -19.41 7.22 -1.61
C THR A 80 -18.92 6.91 -0.19
N CYS A 81 -17.86 6.11 -0.03
CA CYS A 81 -17.41 5.65 1.29
C CYS A 81 -16.46 6.62 2.03
N ALA A 82 -16.01 7.70 1.38
CA ALA A 82 -15.05 8.66 1.92
C ALA A 82 -15.22 10.05 1.28
N GLU A 83 -14.75 11.08 1.97
CA GLU A 83 -14.76 12.48 1.51
C GLU A 83 -13.56 12.84 0.63
N ALA A 84 -12.48 12.06 0.75
CA ALA A 84 -11.25 12.25 -0.01
C ALA A 84 -10.61 10.91 -0.37
N LEU A 85 -9.87 10.91 -1.48
CA LEU A 85 -9.02 9.81 -1.91
C LEU A 85 -7.57 10.25 -1.79
N ILE A 86 -6.75 9.43 -1.14
CA ILE A 86 -5.31 9.67 -1.00
C ILE A 86 -4.56 8.41 -1.44
N ILE A 87 -3.54 8.60 -2.26
CA ILE A 87 -2.66 7.54 -2.77
C ILE A 87 -1.24 7.96 -2.40
N PRO A 88 -0.65 7.39 -1.34
CA PRO A 88 0.77 7.57 -1.05
C PRO A 88 1.61 7.03 -2.21
N GLY A 89 2.83 7.54 -2.34
CA GLY A 89 3.76 7.14 -3.37
C GLY A 89 4.35 5.74 -3.15
N GLY A 90 5.55 5.55 -3.69
CA GLY A 90 6.18 4.24 -3.85
C GLY A 90 5.94 3.67 -5.25
N PHE A 91 6.91 2.93 -5.74
CA PHE A 91 6.92 2.44 -7.11
C PHE A 91 5.85 1.37 -7.37
N GLY A 92 5.35 0.72 -6.33
CA GLY A 92 4.18 -0.18 -6.44
C GLY A 92 2.93 0.54 -6.93
N ALA A 93 2.78 1.85 -6.69
CA ALA A 93 1.65 2.62 -7.23
C ALA A 93 1.67 2.68 -8.76
N ALA A 94 2.84 2.67 -9.40
CA ALA A 94 2.96 2.66 -10.86
C ALA A 94 2.86 1.25 -11.47
N ARG A 95 2.98 0.20 -10.65
CA ARG A 95 3.03 -1.19 -11.10
C ARG A 95 1.76 -1.98 -10.82
N THR A 96 0.95 -1.53 -9.87
CA THR A 96 -0.15 -2.30 -9.29
C THR A 96 -1.52 -1.59 -9.40
N LEU A 97 -1.54 -0.28 -9.68
CA LEU A 97 -2.74 0.51 -9.96
C LEU A 97 -2.81 0.91 -11.43
#